data_AF-A0A9E3U9Y6-F1
#
_entry.id   AF-A0A9E3U9Y6-F1
#
_cell.length_a   1.000
_cell.length_b   1.000
_cell.length_c   1.000
_cell.angle_alpha   90.00
_cell.angle_beta   90.00
_cell.angle_gamma   90.00
#
_symmetry.space_group_name_H-M   'P 1'
#
loop_
_entity.id
_entity.type
_entity.pdbx_description
1 polymer ?
#
loop_
_entity_poly.entity_id
_entity_poly.type
_entity_poly.pdbx_seq_one_letter_code
_entity_poly.pdbx_strand_id
1 'polypeptide(L)'
;MSVPVQWVVGLMVALEPQAPWRATFEKSAEAIARVAESEPLFDDHGEERTAAMLVAIAWYESRLKPSAKSSNGQWYCLFQIDKRHLPDPQKALVDPEICARAAVKIIKASLAKCSARPAEERLAAFMSGTCERGVADSRYRMFLANKLLKEHPFPSATGGGTARAR
;
A
#
# COMPACT_ATOMS: atom_id res chain seq x y z
N MET A 1 12.14 10.46 -6.07
CA MET A 1 13.28 9.98 -5.25
C MET A 1 13.20 8.45 -5.32
N SER A 2 13.99 7.68 -4.57
CA SER A 2 13.72 6.24 -4.46
C SER A 2 13.15 5.96 -3.08
N VAL A 3 12.01 5.27 -3.00
CA VAL A 3 11.39 4.82 -1.76
C VAL A 3 12.26 3.72 -1.14
N PRO A 4 12.90 3.93 0.01
CA PRO A 4 13.76 2.91 0.59
C PRO A 4 12.96 1.69 1.04
N VAL A 5 13.31 0.51 0.51
CA VAL A 5 12.67 -0.77 0.88
C VAL A 5 12.65 -0.97 2.39
N GLN A 6 13.75 -0.65 3.08
CA GLN A 6 13.87 -0.80 4.52
C GLN A 6 12.92 0.13 5.30
N TRP A 7 12.59 1.31 4.75
CA TRP A 7 11.59 2.18 5.35
C TRP A 7 10.20 1.54 5.25
N VAL A 8 9.85 0.97 4.09
CA VAL A 8 8.57 0.25 3.89
C VAL A 8 8.49 -1.00 4.79
N VAL A 9 9.58 -1.77 4.92
CA VAL A 9 9.67 -2.88 5.89
C VAL A 9 9.43 -2.36 7.31
N GLY A 10 10.01 -1.22 7.68
CA GLY A 10 9.77 -0.57 8.96
C GLY A 10 8.29 -0.29 9.22
N LEU A 11 7.56 0.24 8.23
CA LEU A 11 6.11 0.46 8.34
C LEU A 11 5.35 -0.86 8.55
N MET A 12 5.71 -1.90 7.78
CA MET A 12 5.08 -3.22 7.89
C MET A 12 5.32 -3.86 9.27
N VAL A 13 6.54 -3.77 9.79
CA VAL A 13 6.90 -4.27 11.13
C VAL A 13 6.21 -3.48 12.24
N ALA A 14 6.05 -2.16 12.08
CA ALA A 14 5.34 -1.33 13.06
C ALA A 14 3.86 -1.74 13.21
N LEU A 15 3.22 -2.15 12.11
CA LEU A 15 1.81 -2.60 12.13
C LEU A 15 1.62 -4.06 12.54
N GLU A 16 2.56 -4.94 12.18
CA GLU A 16 2.43 -6.37 12.40
C GLU A 16 3.78 -7.03 12.76
N PRO A 17 4.32 -6.76 13.97
CA PRO A 17 5.66 -7.22 14.35
C PRO A 17 5.73 -8.75 14.53
N GLN A 18 4.61 -9.40 14.82
CA GLN A 18 4.52 -10.84 15.12
C GLN A 18 3.91 -11.66 13.97
N ALA A 19 3.83 -11.11 12.75
CA ALA A 19 3.31 -11.82 11.59
C ALA A 19 4.04 -13.16 11.36
N PRO A 20 3.34 -14.30 11.24
CA PRO A 20 3.96 -15.57 10.86
C PRO A 20 4.65 -15.53 9.49
N TRP A 21 4.20 -14.65 8.60
CA TRP A 21 4.76 -14.42 7.25
C TRP A 21 5.75 -13.24 7.21
N ARG A 22 6.28 -12.77 8.35
CA ARG A 22 7.22 -11.64 8.41
C ARG A 22 8.45 -11.82 7.52
N ALA A 23 8.91 -13.06 7.29
CA ALA A 23 10.00 -13.37 6.36
C ALA A 23 9.70 -12.95 4.89
N THR A 24 8.43 -12.68 4.55
CA THR A 24 8.01 -12.21 3.22
C THR A 24 7.89 -10.69 3.11
N PHE A 25 8.15 -9.95 4.20
CA PHE A 25 7.98 -8.49 4.23
C PHE A 25 8.93 -7.78 3.26
N GLU A 26 10.18 -8.20 3.17
CA GLU A 26 11.15 -7.56 2.26
C GLU A 26 10.69 -7.61 0.81
N LYS A 27 10.28 -8.79 0.32
CA LYS A 27 9.73 -8.95 -1.04
C LYS A 27 8.47 -8.11 -1.27
N SER A 28 7.59 -8.03 -0.27
CA SER A 28 6.36 -7.22 -0.36
C SER A 28 6.67 -5.72 -0.36
N ALA A 29 7.64 -5.31 0.46
CA ALA A 29 8.12 -3.94 0.57
C ALA A 29 8.81 -3.47 -0.72
N GLU A 30 9.63 -4.33 -1.35
CA GLU A 30 10.24 -4.07 -2.66
C GLU A 30 9.18 -3.80 -3.73
N ALA A 31 8.15 -4.65 -3.79
CA ALA A 31 7.05 -4.46 -4.73
C ALA A 31 6.27 -3.16 -4.48
N ILE A 32 5.96 -2.86 -3.21
CA ILE A 32 5.29 -1.61 -2.83
C ILE A 32 6.14 -0.39 -3.20
N ALA A 33 7.44 -0.41 -2.89
CA ALA A 33 8.35 0.68 -3.23
C ALA A 33 8.42 0.92 -4.75
N ARG A 34 8.66 -0.13 -5.54
CA ARG A 34 8.70 -0.03 -7.01
C ARG A 34 7.41 0.51 -7.61
N VAL A 35 6.26 0.06 -7.11
CA VAL A 35 4.96 0.52 -7.60
C VAL A 35 4.69 1.96 -7.17
N ALA A 36 5.05 2.34 -5.95
CA ALA A 36 4.90 3.70 -5.47
C ALA A 36 5.75 4.72 -6.27
N GLU A 37 6.96 4.32 -6.69
CA GLU A 37 7.83 5.12 -7.55
C GLU A 37 7.31 5.22 -8.99
N SER A 38 6.86 4.11 -9.57
CA SER A 38 6.46 4.07 -10.98
C SER A 38 5.03 4.53 -11.24
N GLU A 39 4.14 4.43 -10.24
CA GLU A 39 2.72 4.73 -10.37
C GLU A 39 2.19 5.49 -9.12
N PRO A 40 2.72 6.69 -8.79
CA PRO A 40 2.28 7.43 -7.61
C PRO A 40 0.79 7.82 -7.69
N LEU A 41 0.11 7.70 -6.55
CA LEU A 41 -1.32 8.03 -6.36
C LEU A 41 -1.57 9.52 -6.11
N PHE A 42 -0.55 10.25 -5.64
CA PHE A 42 -0.66 11.65 -5.22
C PHE A 42 0.41 12.49 -5.91
N ASP A 43 0.11 13.77 -6.13
CA ASP A 43 1.05 14.69 -6.78
C ASP A 43 2.15 15.14 -5.80
N ASP A 44 1.75 15.63 -4.62
CA ASP A 44 2.67 16.09 -3.58
C ASP A 44 3.09 14.95 -2.65
N HIS A 45 4.41 14.79 -2.45
CA HIS A 45 4.99 13.67 -1.70
C HIS A 45 4.46 12.31 -2.19
N GLY A 46 4.38 12.18 -3.52
CA GLY A 46 3.60 11.15 -4.19
C GLY A 46 4.05 9.73 -3.89
N GLU A 47 5.36 9.49 -3.92
CA GLU A 47 5.95 8.16 -3.79
C GLU A 47 5.77 7.63 -2.35
N GLU A 48 6.20 8.41 -1.36
CA GLU A 48 6.11 8.05 0.06
C GLU A 48 4.67 7.91 0.54
N ARG A 49 3.76 8.78 0.09
CA ARG A 49 2.33 8.68 0.44
C ARG A 49 1.69 7.48 -0.21
N THR A 50 2.10 7.13 -1.43
CA THR A 50 1.62 5.92 -2.11
C THR A 50 2.08 4.67 -1.38
N ALA A 51 3.36 4.60 -1.01
CA ALA A 51 3.89 3.47 -0.25
C ALA A 51 3.20 3.29 1.10
N ALA A 52 3.02 4.38 1.87
CA ALA A 52 2.30 4.33 3.14
C ALA A 52 0.82 3.92 2.98
N MET A 53 0.16 4.41 1.92
CA MET A 53 -1.22 4.03 1.58
C MET A 53 -1.33 2.53 1.28
N LEU A 54 -0.41 2.01 0.46
CA LEU A 54 -0.38 0.58 0.14
C LEU A 54 -0.14 -0.26 1.40
N VAL A 55 0.82 0.10 2.25
CA VAL A 55 1.04 -0.63 3.52
C VAL A 55 -0.21 -0.61 4.41
N ALA A 56 -0.87 0.55 4.55
CA ALA A 56 -2.09 0.67 5.36
C ALA A 56 -3.23 -0.22 4.83
N ILE A 57 -3.44 -0.24 3.52
CA ILE A 57 -4.45 -1.11 2.89
C ILE A 57 -4.06 -2.58 3.06
N ALA A 58 -2.82 -2.96 2.73
CA ALA A 58 -2.38 -4.35 2.83
C ALA A 58 -2.51 -4.91 4.25
N TRP A 59 -2.24 -4.09 5.26
CA TRP A 59 -2.42 -4.50 6.65
C TRP A 59 -3.88 -4.74 6.98
N TYR A 60 -4.79 -3.85 6.57
CA TYR A 60 -6.20 -4.08 6.83
C TYR A 60 -6.73 -5.30 6.10
N GLU A 61 -6.44 -5.41 4.80
CA GLU A 61 -7.05 -6.42 3.93
C GLU A 61 -6.54 -7.84 4.21
N SER A 62 -5.25 -7.99 4.53
CA SER A 62 -4.62 -9.31 4.65
C SER A 62 -3.74 -9.49 5.87
N ARG A 63 -3.66 -8.49 6.75
CA ARG A 63 -2.62 -8.44 7.81
C ARG A 63 -1.22 -8.55 7.22
N LEU A 64 -1.01 -8.00 6.02
CA LEU A 64 0.24 -8.07 5.25
C LEU A 64 0.62 -9.50 4.79
N LYS A 65 -0.35 -10.42 4.69
CA LYS A 65 -0.10 -11.79 4.21
C LYS A 65 -0.14 -11.82 2.67
N PRO A 66 0.99 -12.01 1.96
CA PRO A 66 1.01 -11.92 0.50
C PRO A 66 0.23 -13.04 -0.21
N SER A 67 0.11 -14.20 0.44
CA SER A 67 -0.66 -15.34 -0.06
C SER A 67 -2.10 -15.40 0.45
N ALA A 68 -2.63 -14.27 0.96
CA ALA A 68 -4.01 -14.24 1.45
C ALA A 68 -5.02 -14.55 0.33
N LYS A 69 -6.00 -15.39 0.66
CA LYS A 69 -7.08 -15.77 -0.24
C LYS A 69 -8.36 -15.90 0.57
N SER A 70 -9.41 -15.23 0.11
CA SER A 70 -10.76 -15.37 0.67
C SER A 70 -11.31 -16.79 0.55
N SER A 71 -12.19 -17.17 1.48
CA SER A 71 -12.80 -18.52 1.52
C SER A 71 -13.62 -18.84 0.27
N ASN A 72 -14.32 -17.85 -0.29
CA ASN A 72 -15.08 -17.99 -1.53
C ASN A 72 -14.20 -17.95 -2.80
N GLY A 73 -12.89 -17.77 -2.66
CA GLY A 73 -11.93 -17.76 -3.76
C GLY A 73 -12.10 -16.58 -4.73
N GLN A 74 -12.70 -15.47 -4.29
CA GLN A 74 -12.92 -14.26 -5.09
C GLN A 74 -11.77 -13.25 -4.96
N TRP A 75 -11.29 -13.05 -3.74
CA TRP A 75 -10.29 -12.05 -3.36
C TRP A 75 -8.93 -12.69 -3.06
N TYR A 76 -7.87 -12.07 -3.57
CA TYR A 76 -6.50 -12.59 -3.57
C TYR A 76 -5.51 -11.55 -3.07
N CYS A 77 -4.37 -12.05 -2.62
CA CYS A 77 -3.13 -11.35 -2.32
C CYS A 77 -3.23 -10.25 -1.24
N LEU A 78 -2.15 -9.46 -1.08
CA LEU A 78 -1.97 -8.46 -0.02
C LEU A 78 -3.15 -7.49 0.14
N PHE A 79 -3.74 -7.07 -0.98
CA PHE A 79 -4.76 -6.03 -1.02
C PHE A 79 -6.18 -6.56 -1.22
N GLN A 80 -6.39 -7.89 -1.10
CA GLN A 80 -7.67 -8.56 -1.36
C GLN A 80 -8.32 -8.07 -2.67
N ILE A 81 -7.61 -8.24 -3.79
CA ILE A 81 -8.09 -7.82 -5.11
C ILE A 81 -9.00 -8.89 -5.72
N ASP A 82 -10.11 -8.47 -6.32
CA ASP A 82 -11.02 -9.37 -7.05
C ASP A 82 -10.24 -10.03 -8.20
N LYS A 83 -10.34 -11.36 -8.32
CA LYS A 83 -9.64 -12.14 -9.34
C LYS A 83 -9.84 -11.63 -10.77
N ARG A 84 -10.96 -10.95 -11.06
CA ARG A 84 -11.25 -10.37 -12.39
C ARG A 84 -10.36 -9.19 -12.74
N HIS A 85 -9.72 -8.57 -11.74
CA HIS A 85 -8.78 -7.46 -11.92
C HIS A 85 -7.31 -7.90 -11.92
N LEU A 86 -7.06 -9.20 -11.78
CA LEU A 86 -5.71 -9.76 -11.81
C LEU A 86 -5.47 -10.45 -13.16
N PRO A 87 -4.34 -10.18 -13.84
CA PRO A 87 -4.01 -10.89 -15.08
C PRO A 87 -3.77 -12.39 -14.83
N ASP A 88 -3.19 -12.71 -13.66
CA ASP A 88 -3.01 -14.08 -13.18
C ASP A 88 -3.24 -14.10 -11.65
N PRO A 89 -4.42 -14.54 -11.18
CA PRO A 89 -4.74 -14.58 -9.75
C PRO A 89 -3.84 -15.52 -8.93
N GLN A 90 -3.32 -16.61 -9.52
CA GLN A 90 -2.44 -17.53 -8.80
C GLN A 90 -1.04 -16.94 -8.65
N LYS A 91 -0.53 -16.33 -9.73
CA LYS A 91 0.76 -15.64 -9.67
C LYS A 91 0.75 -14.48 -8.68
N ALA A 92 -0.37 -13.76 -8.55
CA ALA A 92 -0.52 -12.68 -7.57
C ALA A 92 -0.36 -13.13 -6.10
N LEU A 93 -0.52 -14.43 -5.78
CA LEU A 93 -0.30 -14.96 -4.43
C LEU A 93 1.18 -15.14 -4.06
N VAL A 94 2.06 -15.16 -5.06
CA VAL A 94 3.51 -15.37 -4.90
C VAL A 94 4.34 -14.20 -5.40
N ASP A 95 3.74 -13.31 -6.20
CA ASP A 95 4.34 -12.11 -6.77
C ASP A 95 3.58 -10.86 -6.29
N PRO A 96 4.07 -10.20 -5.22
CA PRO A 96 3.44 -9.02 -4.65
C PRO A 96 3.36 -7.83 -5.63
N GLU A 97 4.20 -7.76 -6.66
CA GLU A 97 4.20 -6.64 -7.61
C GLU A 97 2.94 -6.68 -8.49
N ILE A 98 2.52 -7.86 -8.95
CA ILE A 98 1.27 -8.02 -9.70
C ILE A 98 0.09 -7.53 -8.86
N CYS A 99 0.07 -7.90 -7.58
CA CYS A 99 -0.94 -7.48 -6.63
C CYS A 99 -0.94 -5.96 -6.42
N ALA A 100 0.23 -5.36 -6.20
CA ALA A 100 0.39 -3.93 -5.95
C ALA A 100 0.01 -3.07 -7.16
N ARG A 101 0.41 -3.47 -8.38
CA ARG A 101 0.03 -2.77 -9.61
C ARG A 101 -1.48 -2.80 -9.85
N ALA A 102 -2.13 -3.93 -9.59
CA ALA A 102 -3.59 -4.01 -9.67
C ALA A 102 -4.26 -3.12 -8.63
N ALA A 103 -3.78 -3.14 -7.38
CA ALA A 103 -4.30 -2.30 -6.31
C ALA A 103 -4.19 -0.82 -6.65
N VAL A 104 -3.02 -0.32 -7.06
CA VAL A 104 -2.81 1.09 -7.40
C VAL A 104 -3.76 1.56 -8.51
N LYS A 105 -3.99 0.75 -9.54
CA LYS A 105 -4.94 1.09 -10.61
C LYS A 105 -6.36 1.30 -10.08
N ILE A 106 -6.84 0.40 -9.21
CA ILE A 106 -8.18 0.48 -8.64
C ILE A 106 -8.27 1.64 -7.63
N ILE A 107 -7.25 1.84 -6.81
CA ILE A 107 -7.17 2.95 -5.86
C ILE A 107 -7.20 4.28 -6.61
N LYS A 108 -6.37 4.45 -7.65
CA LYS A 108 -6.34 5.65 -8.49
C LYS A 108 -7.72 5.94 -9.11
N ALA A 109 -8.39 4.89 -9.62
CA ALA A 109 -9.76 5.02 -10.11
C ALA A 109 -10.74 5.45 -9.02
N SER A 110 -10.62 4.93 -7.79
CA SER A 110 -11.44 5.37 -6.66
C SER A 110 -11.19 6.83 -6.30
N LEU A 111 -9.93 7.25 -6.20
CA LEU A 111 -9.56 8.62 -5.86
C LEU A 111 -10.11 9.63 -6.87
N ALA A 112 -10.07 9.29 -8.16
CA ALA A 112 -10.64 10.09 -9.22
C ALA A 112 -12.18 10.08 -9.20
N LYS A 113 -12.80 8.90 -9.11
CA LYS A 113 -14.26 8.71 -9.11
C LYS A 113 -14.93 9.43 -7.94
N CYS A 114 -14.31 9.40 -6.76
CA CYS A 114 -14.85 10.02 -5.55
C CYS A 114 -14.23 11.40 -5.26
N SER A 115 -13.71 12.09 -6.29
CA SER A 115 -13.02 13.39 -6.14
C SER A 115 -13.89 14.51 -5.51
N ALA A 116 -15.21 14.44 -5.65
CA ALA A 116 -16.15 15.38 -5.02
C ALA A 116 -16.31 15.18 -3.49
N ARG A 117 -15.77 14.09 -2.93
CA ARG A 117 -15.80 13.80 -1.49
C ARG A 117 -14.59 14.42 -0.77
N PRO A 118 -14.65 14.61 0.57
CA PRO A 118 -13.47 14.90 1.39
C PRO A 118 -12.34 13.91 1.12
N ALA A 119 -11.09 14.35 1.23
CA ALA A 119 -9.91 13.59 0.81
C ALA A 119 -9.83 12.21 1.49
N GLU A 120 -10.18 12.16 2.77
CA GLU A 120 -10.22 10.96 3.62
C GLU A 120 -11.30 9.94 3.21
N GLU A 121 -12.27 10.33 2.38
CA GLU A 121 -13.36 9.46 1.91
C GLU A 121 -13.15 8.94 0.49
N ARG A 122 -12.10 9.40 -0.20
CA ARG A 122 -11.94 9.12 -1.65
C ARG A 122 -11.57 7.67 -1.97
N LEU A 123 -11.30 6.82 -0.97
CA LEU A 123 -11.17 5.36 -1.15
C LEU A 123 -12.51 4.61 -1.07
N ALA A 124 -13.63 5.29 -0.84
CA ALA A 124 -14.95 4.67 -0.67
C ALA A 124 -15.30 3.68 -1.81
N ALA A 125 -14.98 4.03 -3.07
CA ALA A 125 -15.25 3.15 -4.20
C ALA A 125 -14.27 1.96 -4.29
N PHE A 126 -13.03 2.09 -3.83
CA PHE A 126 -12.13 0.94 -3.67
C PHE A 126 -12.66 -0.02 -2.60
N MET A 127 -13.23 0.50 -1.51
CA MET A 127 -13.79 -0.29 -0.41
C MET A 127 -15.12 -0.99 -0.74
N SER A 128 -15.97 -0.35 -1.54
CA SER A 128 -17.38 -0.77 -1.69
C SER A 128 -17.92 -0.80 -3.12
N GLY A 129 -17.12 -0.36 -4.10
CA GLY A 129 -17.52 -0.15 -5.50
C GLY A 129 -18.23 1.19 -5.78
N THR A 130 -18.70 1.89 -4.74
CA THR A 130 -19.50 3.13 -4.83
C THR A 130 -18.95 4.23 -3.92
N CYS A 131 -19.19 5.51 -4.21
CA CYS A 131 -18.69 6.60 -3.35
C CYS A 131 -19.58 6.84 -2.12
N GLU A 132 -20.77 6.24 -2.09
CA GLU A 132 -21.79 6.39 -1.04
C GLU A 132 -21.61 5.37 0.10
N ARG A 133 -20.84 4.31 -0.13
CA ARG A 133 -20.60 3.22 0.82
C ARG A 133 -19.10 3.08 1.10
N GLY A 134 -18.74 2.42 2.21
CA GLY A 134 -17.32 2.25 2.58
C GLY A 134 -16.63 3.53 3.04
N VAL A 135 -17.39 4.57 3.41
CA VAL A 135 -16.86 5.87 3.86
C VAL A 135 -16.04 5.72 5.15
N ALA A 136 -16.58 5.00 6.15
CA ALA A 136 -15.87 4.76 7.40
C ALA A 136 -14.56 4.00 7.18
N ASP A 137 -14.59 2.99 6.32
CA ASP A 137 -13.40 2.22 5.95
C ASP A 137 -12.36 3.06 5.23
N SER A 138 -12.78 3.88 4.26
CA SER A 138 -11.90 4.83 3.57
C SER A 138 -11.19 5.76 4.57
N ARG A 139 -11.97 6.38 5.46
CA ARG A 139 -11.44 7.30 6.48
C ARG A 139 -10.39 6.61 7.34
N TYR A 140 -10.63 5.36 7.73
CA TYR A 140 -9.68 4.59 8.53
C TYR A 140 -8.38 4.30 7.77
N ARG A 141 -8.43 3.87 6.50
CA ARG A 141 -7.20 3.61 5.71
C ARG A 141 -6.41 4.89 5.47
N MET A 142 -7.11 5.98 5.14
CA MET A 142 -6.49 7.31 4.97
C MET A 142 -5.84 7.80 6.26
N PHE A 143 -6.54 7.66 7.39
CA PHE A 143 -5.99 7.97 8.71
C PHE A 143 -4.74 7.13 9.01
N LEU A 144 -4.80 5.81 8.80
CA LEU A 144 -3.69 4.91 9.09
C LEU A 144 -2.46 5.24 8.23
N ALA A 145 -2.65 5.50 6.94
CA ALA A 145 -1.57 5.92 6.05
C ALA A 145 -0.90 7.22 6.53
N ASN A 146 -1.70 8.23 6.90
CA ASN A 146 -1.18 9.49 7.43
C ASN A 146 -0.48 9.31 8.79
N LYS A 147 -1.01 8.44 9.64
CA LYS A 147 -0.41 8.10 10.93
C LYS A 147 0.98 7.46 10.74
N LEU A 148 1.10 6.51 9.81
CA LEU A 148 2.39 5.89 9.47
C LEU A 148 3.42 6.92 9.04
N LEU A 149 3.06 7.84 8.14
CA LEU A 149 3.96 8.90 7.69
C LEU A 149 4.40 9.82 8.83
N LYS A 150 3.50 10.11 9.79
CA LYS A 150 3.80 10.95 10.94
C LYS A 150 4.73 10.25 11.94
N GLU A 151 4.49 8.98 12.24
CA GLU A 151 5.25 8.22 13.23
C GLU A 151 6.57 7.66 12.69
N HIS A 152 6.64 7.45 11.38
CA HIS A 152 7.81 6.94 10.67
C HIS A 152 8.12 7.84 9.46
N PRO A 153 8.68 9.04 9.70
CA PRO A 153 8.97 10.00 8.63
C PRO A 153 9.81 9.39 7.52
N PHE A 154 9.51 9.79 6.28
CA PHE A 154 10.30 9.39 5.12
C PHE A 154 11.74 9.89 5.28
N PRO A 155 12.76 9.04 5.10
CA PRO A 155 14.14 9.43 5.35
C PRO A 155 14.59 10.52 4.38
N SER A 156 15.04 11.64 4.93
CA SER A 156 15.65 12.74 4.17
C SER A 156 16.93 12.26 3.46
N ALA A 157 17.18 12.71 2.23
CA ALA A 157 18.40 12.39 1.47
C ALA A 157 19.71 12.91 2.11
N THR A 158 19.66 13.62 3.23
CA THR A 158 20.80 14.18 3.97
C THR A 158 21.41 13.13 4.92
N GLY A 159 22.18 12.19 4.35
CA GLY A 159 22.97 11.22 5.13
C GLY A 159 24.28 10.76 4.49
N GLY A 160 24.64 11.29 3.31
CA GLY A 160 25.90 10.98 2.61
C GLY A 160 27.01 12.00 2.87
N GLY A 161 27.19 12.44 4.12
CA GLY A 161 28.34 13.25 4.50
C GLY A 161 29.54 12.34 4.71
N THR A 162 30.31 12.07 3.66
CA THR A 162 31.63 11.47 3.82
C THR A 162 32.45 12.33 4.76
N ALA A 163 32.80 11.79 5.92
CA ALA A 163 33.91 12.28 6.72
C ALA A 163 35.17 12.24 5.85
N ARG A 164 35.51 13.37 5.20
CA ARG A 164 36.88 13.60 4.75
C ARG A 164 37.68 13.99 5.98
N ALA A 165 38.31 12.99 6.58
CA ALA A 165 39.43 13.20 7.47
C ALA A 165 40.48 14.07 6.76
N ARG A 166 40.94 15.11 7.45
CA ARG A 166 42.23 15.74 7.23
C ARG A 166 43.17 15.25 8.30
#